data_AF-A0AAE2VER4-F1
#
_entry.id   AF-A0AAE2VER4-F1
#
_cell.length_a   1.000
_cell.length_b   1.000
_cell.length_c   1.000
_cell.angle_alpha   90.00
_cell.angle_beta   90.00
_cell.angle_gamma   90.00
#
_symmetry.space_group_name_H-M   'P 1'
#
loop_
_entity.id
_entity.type
_entity.pdbx_description
1 polymer ?
#
loop_
_entity_poly.entity_id
_entity_poly.type
_entity_poly.pdbx_seq_one_letter_code
_entity_poly.pdbx_strand_id
1 'polypeptide(L)'
;MFRRHRLLILPALTLLALVSCGAPDPSKLPTVTTPPHGKVDLSQISLTISDVVLERQGENQYSLSFDYTVTNHSGAHLAFTCLYSNTDDLIEVGLSDAEGQKLIPGRRPMEGLTLAEPKPLKLLSGPVTRNYTVPIMPEEREAGELINLRVRLHAPSRYDELRSTVEAPLVQVPWP
;
A
#
# COMPACT_ATOMS: atom_id res chain seq x y z
N MET A 1 -5.85 38.68 72.57
CA MET A 1 -5.24 39.71 71.69
C MET A 1 -5.07 39.12 70.29
N PHE A 2 -5.41 39.93 69.29
CA PHE A 2 -5.29 39.80 67.83
C PHE A 2 -4.12 38.93 67.32
N ARG A 3 -4.21 38.18 66.21
CA ARG A 3 -4.45 38.71 64.86
C ARG A 3 -4.76 37.56 63.88
N ARG A 4 -5.88 37.66 63.17
CA ARG A 4 -6.21 36.83 61.99
C ARG A 4 -5.30 37.22 60.83
N HIS A 5 -4.71 36.25 60.13
CA HIS A 5 -4.07 36.48 58.83
C HIS A 5 -4.88 35.75 57.75
N ARG A 6 -5.66 36.54 57.00
CA ARG A 6 -6.29 36.11 55.75
C ARG A 6 -5.20 36.19 54.68
N LEU A 7 -4.72 35.04 54.19
CA LEU A 7 -3.97 34.99 52.95
C LEU A 7 -4.97 34.77 51.79
N LEU A 8 -5.10 35.79 50.95
CA LEU A 8 -5.74 35.71 49.65
C LEU A 8 -4.82 34.89 48.72
N ILE A 9 -5.30 33.75 48.23
CA ILE A 9 -4.61 33.00 47.17
C ILE A 9 -5.32 33.34 45.86
N LEU A 10 -4.62 34.08 44.98
CA LEU A 10 -5.03 34.33 43.59
C LEU A 10 -5.01 33.01 42.81
N PRO A 11 -5.99 32.75 41.91
CA PRO A 11 -5.83 31.70 40.91
C PRO A 11 -4.91 32.21 39.79
N ALA A 12 -3.72 31.63 39.68
CA ALA A 12 -2.86 31.81 38.52
C ALA A 12 -3.51 31.11 37.31
N LEU A 13 -4.01 31.89 36.35
CA LEU A 13 -4.35 31.36 35.02
C LEU A 13 -3.05 30.93 34.32
N THR A 14 -2.81 29.62 34.26
CA THR A 14 -1.81 29.04 33.37
C THR A 14 -2.37 29.01 31.95
N LEU A 15 -1.96 29.96 31.11
CA LEU A 15 -2.08 29.82 29.65
C LEU A 15 -1.20 28.63 29.22
N LEU A 16 -1.83 27.50 28.90
CA LEU A 16 -1.20 26.48 28.06
C LEU A 16 -1.10 27.05 26.65
N ALA A 17 0.09 27.55 26.30
CA ALA A 17 0.46 27.75 24.91
C ALA A 17 0.50 26.38 24.24
N LEU A 18 -0.54 26.06 23.46
CA LEU A 18 -0.53 24.95 22.52
C LEU A 18 0.54 25.26 21.47
N VAL A 19 1.76 24.75 21.69
CA VAL A 19 2.76 24.65 20.63
C VAL A 19 2.21 23.62 19.65
N SER A 20 1.47 24.11 18.66
CA SER A 20 1.11 23.32 17.48
C SER A 20 2.41 23.01 16.75
N CYS A 21 3.03 21.88 17.07
CA CYS A 21 4.03 21.27 16.20
C CYS A 21 3.35 21.04 14.85
N GLY A 22 3.59 21.95 13.89
CA GLY A 22 3.16 21.76 12.51
C GLY A 22 3.70 20.44 12.00
N ALA A 23 2.88 19.72 11.24
CA ALA A 23 3.34 18.49 10.59
C ALA A 23 4.64 18.78 9.80
N PRO A 24 5.65 17.91 9.88
CA PRO A 24 6.91 18.12 9.18
C PRO A 24 6.68 18.28 7.67
N ASP A 25 7.43 19.18 7.06
CA ASP A 25 7.43 19.42 5.61
C ASP A 25 7.74 18.11 4.87
N PRO A 26 6.80 17.55 4.08
CA PRO A 26 6.97 16.25 3.42
C PRO A 26 8.19 16.19 2.50
N SER A 27 8.61 17.33 1.94
CA SER A 27 9.78 17.42 1.05
C SER A 27 11.12 17.32 1.78
N LYS A 28 11.12 17.50 3.11
CA LYS A 28 12.32 17.50 3.96
C LYS A 28 12.44 16.24 4.80
N LEU A 29 11.56 15.26 4.59
CA LEU A 29 11.61 14.01 5.34
C LEU A 29 12.89 13.23 5.01
N PRO A 30 13.50 12.57 6.01
CA PRO A 30 14.68 11.77 5.78
C PRO A 30 14.36 10.62 4.81
N THR A 31 15.35 10.19 4.04
CA THR A 31 15.27 8.96 3.24
C THR A 31 16.03 7.86 3.94
N VAL A 32 15.35 6.75 4.25
CA VAL A 32 15.94 5.52 4.77
C VAL A 32 16.11 4.56 3.61
N THR A 33 17.37 4.24 3.28
CA THR A 33 17.68 3.25 2.25
C THR A 33 17.71 1.86 2.87
N THR A 34 16.91 0.95 2.35
CA THR A 34 16.92 -0.45 2.82
C THR A 34 18.19 -1.16 2.34
N PRO A 35 18.83 -1.98 3.19
CA PRO A 35 20.03 -2.73 2.79
C PRO A 35 19.77 -3.65 1.58
N PRO A 36 20.67 -3.73 0.58
CA PRO A 36 20.47 -4.55 -0.63
C PRO A 36 20.31 -6.06 -0.37
N HIS A 37 20.71 -6.53 0.81
CA HIS A 37 20.73 -7.94 1.21
C HIS A 37 19.91 -8.19 2.49
N GLY A 38 19.17 -7.19 2.96
CA GLY A 38 18.37 -7.28 4.17
C GLY A 38 16.93 -7.64 3.87
N LYS A 39 16.27 -8.33 4.83
CA LYS A 39 14.81 -8.40 4.82
C LYS A 39 14.28 -6.97 4.96
N VAL A 40 13.47 -6.55 4.00
CA VAL A 40 12.74 -5.28 4.09
C VAL A 40 11.67 -5.40 5.17
N ASP A 41 11.70 -4.50 6.14
CA ASP A 41 10.60 -4.38 7.10
C ASP A 41 9.46 -3.56 6.48
N LEU A 42 8.30 -4.18 6.34
CA LEU A 42 7.07 -3.54 5.86
C LEU A 42 6.07 -3.28 7.00
N SER A 43 6.47 -3.42 8.27
CA SER A 43 5.58 -3.24 9.43
C SER A 43 4.89 -1.87 9.49
N GLN A 44 5.50 -0.85 8.88
CA GLN A 44 4.98 0.51 8.79
C GLN A 44 4.35 0.83 7.42
N ILE A 45 4.16 -0.17 6.56
CA ILE A 45 3.52 -0.03 5.26
C ILE A 45 2.15 -0.68 5.31
N SER A 46 1.12 0.03 4.87
CA SER A 46 -0.22 -0.53 4.68
C SER A 46 -0.67 -0.41 3.23
N LEU A 47 -1.44 -1.39 2.78
CA LEU A 47 -2.06 -1.42 1.45
C LEU A 47 -3.58 -1.47 1.63
N THR A 48 -4.29 -0.59 0.92
CA THR A 48 -5.76 -0.65 0.81
C THR A 48 -6.15 -0.59 -0.66
N ILE A 49 -7.30 -1.15 -1.00
CA ILE A 49 -7.86 -1.08 -2.36
C ILE A 49 -9.27 -0.52 -2.32
N SER A 50 -9.67 0.19 -3.38
CA SER A 50 -11.00 0.75 -3.59
C SER A 50 -11.38 0.68 -5.07
N ASP A 51 -12.64 1.01 -5.37
CA ASP A 51 -13.12 1.20 -6.75
C ASP A 51 -12.82 0.00 -7.65
N VAL A 52 -13.01 -1.20 -7.08
CA VAL A 52 -12.74 -2.45 -7.78
C VAL A 52 -13.83 -2.70 -8.81
N VAL A 53 -13.42 -2.87 -10.06
CA VAL A 53 -14.30 -3.06 -11.21
C VAL A 53 -13.81 -4.25 -12.02
N LEU A 54 -14.71 -5.21 -12.22
CA LEU A 54 -14.49 -6.36 -13.09
C LEU A 54 -15.44 -6.21 -14.28
N GLU A 55 -14.89 -6.03 -15.47
CA GLU A 55 -15.64 -5.67 -16.67
C GLU A 55 -15.36 -6.63 -17.82
N ARG A 56 -16.41 -6.91 -18.60
CA ARG A 56 -16.30 -7.60 -19.88
C ARG A 56 -16.02 -6.58 -20.99
N GLN A 57 -14.86 -6.67 -21.61
CA GLN A 57 -14.42 -5.78 -22.70
C GLN A 57 -14.80 -6.29 -24.10
N GLY A 58 -15.15 -7.58 -24.22
CA GLY A 58 -15.51 -8.19 -25.50
C GLY A 58 -15.92 -9.65 -25.35
N GLU A 59 -15.85 -10.41 -26.44
CA GLU A 59 -16.10 -11.84 -26.41
C GLU A 59 -14.96 -12.55 -25.65
N ASN A 60 -15.28 -13.11 -24.48
CA ASN A 60 -14.35 -13.77 -23.56
C ASN A 60 -13.12 -12.93 -23.18
N GLN A 61 -13.23 -11.60 -23.23
CA GLN A 61 -12.20 -10.67 -22.79
C GLN A 61 -12.69 -9.91 -21.57
N TYR A 62 -11.96 -10.03 -20.47
CA TYR A 62 -12.29 -9.42 -19.20
C TYR A 62 -11.12 -8.59 -18.68
N SER A 63 -11.42 -7.57 -17.91
CA SER A 63 -10.42 -6.74 -17.24
C SER A 63 -10.82 -6.47 -15.80
N LEU A 64 -9.83 -6.54 -14.92
CA LEU A 64 -9.93 -6.06 -13.55
C LEU A 64 -9.21 -4.72 -13.44
N SER A 65 -9.88 -3.72 -12.87
CA SER A 65 -9.27 -2.48 -12.44
C SER A 65 -9.61 -2.20 -10.97
N PHE A 66 -8.71 -1.51 -10.29
CA PHE A 66 -8.93 -1.02 -8.92
C PHE A 66 -7.95 0.10 -8.61
N ASP A 67 -8.32 0.96 -7.67
CA ASP A 67 -7.40 1.89 -7.06
C ASP A 67 -6.73 1.21 -5.86
N TYR A 68 -5.43 1.41 -5.72
CA TYR A 68 -4.69 0.96 -4.54
C TYR A 68 -3.97 2.14 -3.89
N THR A 69 -3.97 2.16 -2.56
CA THR A 69 -3.27 3.16 -1.76
C THR A 69 -2.20 2.48 -0.92
N VAL A 70 -0.95 2.82 -1.17
CA VAL A 70 0.18 2.44 -0.31
C VAL A 70 0.40 3.58 0.68
N THR A 71 0.31 3.30 1.97
CA THR A 71 0.60 4.29 3.02
C THR A 71 1.85 3.91 3.77
N ASN A 72 2.80 4.83 3.84
CA ASN A 72 4.03 4.67 4.60
C ASN A 72 3.99 5.51 5.88
N HIS A 73 3.89 4.82 7.02
CA HIS A 73 3.75 5.39 8.36
C HIS A 73 5.10 5.61 9.06
N SER A 74 6.23 5.34 8.41
CA SER A 74 7.56 5.41 9.04
C SER A 74 8.06 6.83 9.39
N GLY A 75 7.35 7.88 8.95
CA GLY A 75 7.81 9.28 9.06
C GLY A 75 9.06 9.58 8.21
N ALA A 76 9.40 8.69 7.28
CA ALA A 76 10.54 8.82 6.36
C ALA A 76 10.16 8.33 4.96
N HIS A 77 10.88 8.76 3.94
CA HIS A 77 10.85 8.09 2.64
C HIS A 77 11.63 6.78 2.74
N LEU A 78 11.09 5.70 2.18
CA LEU A 78 11.83 4.43 2.06
C LEU A 78 12.35 4.28 0.64
N ALA A 79 13.63 3.95 0.50
CA ALA A 79 14.26 3.71 -0.79
C ALA A 79 14.76 2.26 -0.87
N PHE A 80 14.34 1.56 -1.93
CA PHE A 80 14.69 0.17 -2.23
C PHE A 80 15.59 0.12 -3.45
N THR A 81 16.74 -0.54 -3.35
CA THR A 81 17.58 -0.80 -4.53
C THR A 81 17.09 -2.08 -5.20
N CYS A 82 16.37 -1.97 -6.32
CA CYS A 82 15.77 -3.12 -7.00
C CYS A 82 15.75 -2.97 -8.53
N LEU A 83 15.38 -4.04 -9.22
CA LEU A 83 15.23 -4.03 -10.69
C LEU A 83 13.91 -3.39 -11.14
N TYR A 84 12.94 -3.24 -10.23
CA TYR A 84 11.65 -2.65 -10.51
C TYR A 84 11.73 -1.13 -10.50
N SER A 85 11.06 -0.52 -11.48
CA SER A 85 11.05 0.94 -11.64
C SER A 85 9.70 1.56 -11.27
N ASN A 86 8.66 0.73 -11.14
CA ASN A 86 7.32 1.15 -10.74
C ASN A 86 6.79 0.32 -9.57
N THR A 87 5.97 0.94 -8.71
CA THR A 87 5.26 0.26 -7.62
C THR A 87 4.27 -0.77 -8.16
N ASP A 88 3.66 -0.52 -9.33
CA ASP A 88 2.73 -1.45 -9.98
C ASP A 88 3.39 -2.81 -10.26
N ASP A 89 4.70 -2.84 -10.51
CA ASP A 89 5.47 -4.07 -10.77
C ASP A 89 5.57 -4.98 -9.53
N LEU A 90 5.27 -4.43 -8.35
CA LEU A 90 5.30 -5.12 -7.06
C LEU A 90 3.91 -5.59 -6.61
N ILE A 91 2.85 -5.26 -7.36
CA ILE A 91 1.49 -5.64 -7.03
C ILE A 91 1.21 -7.04 -7.58
N GLU A 92 0.98 -7.99 -6.67
CA GLU A 92 0.43 -9.31 -6.98
C GLU A 92 -1.08 -9.30 -6.82
N VAL A 93 -1.76 -9.71 -7.88
CA VAL A 93 -3.21 -9.95 -7.90
C VAL A 93 -3.47 -11.44 -7.91
N GLY A 94 -4.28 -11.90 -6.96
CA GLY A 94 -4.84 -13.23 -6.93
C GLY A 94 -6.35 -13.13 -7.06
N LEU A 95 -6.92 -13.94 -7.95
CA LEU A 95 -8.36 -14.08 -8.12
C LEU A 95 -8.73 -15.53 -7.84
N SER A 96 -9.80 -15.74 -7.09
CA SER A 96 -10.35 -17.08 -6.89
C SER A 96 -11.85 -17.05 -6.67
N ASP A 97 -12.54 -18.09 -7.06
CA ASP A 97 -13.97 -18.26 -6.75
C ASP A 97 -14.22 -18.67 -5.30
N ALA A 98 -15.47 -19.00 -4.99
CA ALA A 98 -15.90 -19.46 -3.68
C ALA A 98 -15.28 -20.82 -3.30
N GLU A 99 -14.98 -21.65 -4.30
CA GLU A 99 -14.37 -22.97 -4.18
C GLU A 99 -12.84 -22.89 -4.06
N GLY A 100 -12.25 -21.71 -4.26
CA GLY A 100 -10.82 -21.46 -4.20
C GLY A 100 -10.07 -21.84 -5.48
N GLN A 101 -10.78 -22.09 -6.58
CA GLN A 101 -10.18 -22.24 -7.90
C GLN A 101 -9.60 -20.90 -8.31
N LYS A 102 -8.32 -20.91 -8.70
CA LYS A 102 -7.59 -19.69 -9.07
C LYS A 102 -7.92 -19.26 -10.49
N LEU A 103 -8.27 -18.00 -10.67
CA LEU A 103 -8.28 -17.35 -11.98
C LEU A 103 -6.89 -16.81 -12.27
N ILE A 104 -6.52 -16.78 -13.54
CA ILE A 104 -5.21 -16.30 -13.98
C ILE A 104 -5.36 -14.86 -14.47
N PRO A 105 -4.92 -13.85 -13.70
CA PRO A 105 -4.74 -12.51 -14.25
C PRO A 105 -3.64 -12.56 -15.32
N GLY A 106 -3.88 -11.90 -16.45
CA GLY A 106 -3.08 -11.96 -17.66
C GLY A 106 -1.71 -11.28 -17.57
N ARG A 107 -1.34 -10.73 -16.42
CA ARG A 107 0.02 -10.26 -16.16
C ARG A 107 0.46 -10.76 -14.79
N ARG A 108 1.52 -11.57 -14.77
CA ARG A 108 2.18 -11.90 -13.51
C ARG A 108 3.01 -10.69 -13.09
N PRO A 109 3.15 -10.41 -11.78
CA PRO A 109 4.28 -9.61 -11.30
C PRO A 109 5.56 -10.16 -11.94
N MET A 110 6.54 -9.30 -12.20
CA MET A 110 7.88 -9.70 -12.70
C MET A 110 7.98 -10.03 -14.20
N GLU A 111 6.92 -9.88 -14.99
CA GLU A 111 6.97 -10.06 -16.45
C GLU A 111 7.61 -8.84 -17.13
N GLY A 112 8.93 -8.88 -17.30
CA GLY A 112 9.71 -7.77 -17.86
C GLY A 112 11.09 -7.55 -17.24
N LEU A 113 11.60 -8.49 -16.44
CA LEU A 113 12.97 -8.48 -15.94
C LEU A 113 13.96 -8.49 -17.13
N THR A 114 14.32 -7.30 -17.59
CA THR A 114 15.50 -7.10 -18.42
C THR A 114 16.73 -7.00 -17.51
N LEU A 115 17.92 -7.31 -18.02
CA LEU A 115 19.21 -7.17 -17.34
C LEU A 115 19.59 -5.69 -17.05
N ALA A 116 18.61 -4.87 -16.67
CA ALA A 116 18.80 -3.47 -16.35
C ALA A 116 19.53 -3.32 -15.01
N GLU A 117 20.29 -2.24 -14.88
CA GLU A 117 20.92 -1.88 -13.61
C GLU A 117 19.85 -1.59 -12.55
N PRO A 118 20.05 -2.01 -11.28
CA PRO A 118 19.13 -1.70 -10.19
C PRO A 118 18.89 -0.20 -10.07
N LYS A 119 17.62 0.20 -10.04
CA LYS A 119 17.19 1.58 -9.81
C LYS A 119 16.57 1.70 -8.41
N PRO A 120 16.75 2.83 -7.73
CA PRO A 120 16.10 3.06 -6.45
C PRO A 120 14.59 3.29 -6.66
N LEU A 121 13.75 2.38 -6.19
CA LEU A 121 12.32 2.62 -6.02
C LEU A 121 12.09 3.33 -4.69
N LYS A 122 11.28 4.40 -4.69
CA LYS A 122 10.97 5.17 -3.48
C LYS A 122 9.50 5.05 -3.10
N LEU A 123 9.23 4.67 -1.85
CA LEU A 123 7.92 4.85 -1.22
C LEU A 123 7.98 6.13 -0.38
N LEU A 124 7.23 7.15 -0.82
CA LEU A 124 7.12 8.41 -0.10
C LEU A 124 6.40 8.21 1.23
N SER A 125 6.61 9.11 2.19
CA SER A 125 5.89 9.04 3.46
C SER A 125 4.46 9.52 3.24
N GLY A 126 3.51 8.93 3.97
CA GLY A 126 2.08 9.19 3.77
C GLY A 126 1.46 8.30 2.68
N PRO A 127 0.19 8.58 2.32
CA PRO A 127 -0.57 7.80 1.35
C PRO A 127 -0.22 8.20 -0.09
N VAL A 128 -0.07 7.20 -0.97
CA VAL A 128 0.02 7.37 -2.42
C VAL A 128 -0.99 6.44 -3.07
N THR A 129 -1.95 7.03 -3.79
CA THR A 129 -2.99 6.30 -4.52
C THR A 129 -2.66 6.21 -6.00
N ARG A 130 -2.89 5.04 -6.59
CA ARG A 130 -2.65 4.72 -8.00
C ARG A 130 -3.75 3.81 -8.52
N ASN A 131 -3.98 3.84 -9.83
CA ASN A 131 -4.87 2.91 -10.50
C ASN A 131 -4.07 1.73 -11.06
N TYR A 132 -4.59 0.51 -10.85
CA TYR A 132 -4.06 -0.72 -11.42
C TYR A 132 -5.11 -1.33 -12.34
N THR A 133 -4.68 -1.81 -13.52
CA THR A 133 -5.56 -2.50 -14.47
C THR A 133 -4.82 -3.70 -15.06
N VAL A 134 -5.50 -4.85 -15.13
CA VAL A 134 -4.96 -6.09 -15.68
C VAL A 134 -6.03 -6.85 -16.49
N PRO A 135 -5.69 -7.40 -17.67
CA PRO A 135 -6.61 -8.31 -18.35
C PRO A 135 -6.75 -9.61 -17.54
N ILE A 136 -7.89 -10.27 -17.64
CA ILE A 136 -8.11 -11.62 -17.11
C ILE A 136 -8.18 -12.58 -18.27
N MET A 137 -7.56 -13.75 -18.11
CA MET A 137 -7.62 -14.78 -19.15
C MET A 137 -9.08 -15.17 -19.44
N PRO A 138 -9.42 -15.47 -20.70
CA PRO A 138 -10.75 -15.93 -21.09
C PRO A 138 -11.26 -17.08 -20.20
N GLU A 139 -12.41 -16.88 -19.56
CA GLU A 139 -13.06 -17.90 -18.72
C GLU A 139 -14.59 -17.79 -18.84
N GLU A 140 -15.26 -18.94 -18.85
CA GLU A 140 -16.72 -19.04 -18.85
C GLU A 140 -17.21 -19.24 -17.41
N ARG A 141 -17.96 -18.28 -16.90
CA ARG A 141 -18.54 -18.28 -15.55
C ARG A 141 -19.95 -17.71 -15.55
N GLU A 142 -20.71 -18.02 -14.50
CA GLU A 142 -22.05 -17.48 -14.36
C GLU A 142 -21.99 -15.99 -13.98
N ALA A 143 -22.77 -15.15 -14.67
CA ALA A 143 -22.86 -13.74 -14.34
C ALA A 143 -23.38 -13.55 -12.90
N GLY A 144 -22.71 -12.71 -12.12
CA GLY A 144 -23.00 -12.46 -10.71
C GLY A 144 -22.27 -13.40 -9.74
N GLU A 145 -21.53 -14.40 -10.22
CA GLU A 145 -20.69 -15.26 -9.37
C GLU A 145 -19.66 -14.41 -8.59
N LEU A 146 -19.51 -14.66 -7.29
CA LEU A 146 -18.61 -13.86 -6.45
C LEU A 146 -17.17 -14.34 -6.55
N ILE A 147 -16.29 -13.44 -6.99
CA ILE A 147 -14.85 -13.67 -7.05
C ILE A 147 -14.17 -12.96 -5.88
N ASN A 148 -13.35 -13.72 -5.16
CA ASN A 148 -12.44 -13.21 -4.14
C ASN A 148 -11.23 -12.56 -4.84
N LEU A 149 -11.06 -11.26 -4.61
CA LEU A 149 -9.90 -10.48 -5.00
C LEU A 149 -8.92 -10.36 -3.83
N ARG A 150 -7.71 -10.81 -4.08
CA ARG A 150 -6.56 -10.67 -3.20
C ARG A 150 -5.51 -9.80 -3.84
N VAL A 151 -5.08 -8.75 -3.14
CA VAL A 151 -4.02 -7.86 -3.62
C VAL A 151 -2.91 -7.77 -2.59
N ARG A 152 -1.66 -7.96 -3.05
CA ARG A 152 -0.47 -7.92 -2.23
C ARG A 152 0.57 -6.98 -2.83
N LEU A 153 1.24 -6.23 -1.97
CA LEU A 153 2.43 -5.48 -2.32
C LEU A 153 3.65 -6.24 -1.82
N HIS A 154 4.57 -6.52 -2.72
CA HIS A 154 5.84 -7.18 -2.40
C HIS A 154 6.93 -6.16 -2.09
N ALA A 155 7.76 -6.46 -1.08
CA ALA A 155 9.00 -5.72 -0.89
C ALA A 155 10.01 -6.09 -1.97
N PRO A 156 10.67 -5.11 -2.62
CA PRO A 156 11.76 -5.39 -3.52
C PRO A 156 12.95 -5.96 -2.75
N SER A 157 13.41 -7.14 -3.13
CA SER A 157 14.68 -7.76 -2.69
C SER A 157 15.55 -8.03 -3.90
N ARG A 158 16.88 -7.85 -3.79
CA ARG A 158 17.84 -8.05 -4.89
C ARG A 158 17.93 -9.51 -5.35
N TYR A 159 17.55 -10.45 -4.49
CA TYR A 159 17.45 -11.87 -4.80
C TYR A 159 15.98 -12.27 -4.74
N ASP A 160 15.57 -13.14 -5.67
CA ASP A 160 14.22 -13.65 -6.02
C ASP A 160 13.27 -14.03 -4.87
N GLU A 161 13.71 -13.91 -3.63
CA GLU A 161 12.91 -14.14 -2.47
C GLU A 161 12.27 -12.82 -2.00
N LEU A 162 11.11 -12.53 -2.58
CA LEU A 162 10.14 -11.57 -2.06
C LEU A 162 9.65 -12.06 -0.68
N ARG A 163 10.44 -11.85 0.37
CA ARG A 163 10.17 -12.40 1.72
C ARG A 163 9.24 -11.56 2.59
N SER A 164 8.95 -10.34 2.18
CA SER A 164 8.06 -9.44 2.90
C SER A 164 6.96 -8.98 1.98
N THR A 165 5.72 -9.20 2.39
CA THR A 165 4.53 -8.75 1.69
C THR A 165 3.61 -8.02 2.67
N VAL A 166 2.84 -7.08 2.14
CA VAL A 166 1.67 -6.55 2.81
C VAL A 166 0.45 -6.84 1.94
N GLU A 167 -0.63 -7.27 2.57
CA GLU A 167 -1.85 -7.69 1.90
C GLU A 167 -2.96 -6.66 2.18
N ALA A 168 -3.72 -6.31 1.15
CA ALA A 168 -4.93 -5.52 1.31
C ALA A 168 -6.04 -6.35 1.96
N PRO A 169 -7.06 -5.72 2.58
CA PRO A 169 -8.28 -6.43 2.94
C PRO A 169 -8.86 -7.19 1.74
N LEU A 170 -9.36 -8.40 1.99
CA LEU A 170 -10.02 -9.21 0.95
C LEU A 170 -11.27 -8.50 0.44
N VAL A 171 -11.47 -8.47 -0.87
CA VAL A 171 -12.66 -7.89 -1.51
C VAL A 171 -13.36 -8.97 -2.33
N GLN A 172 -14.69 -8.93 -2.38
CA GLN A 172 -15.49 -9.77 -3.27
C GLN A 172 -16.09 -8.93 -4.38
N VAL A 173 -15.98 -9.39 -5.62
CA VAL A 173 -16.52 -8.72 -6.80
C VAL A 173 -17.37 -9.69 -7.62
N PRO A 174 -18.53 -9.27 -8.15
CA PRO A 174 -19.33 -10.11 -9.02
C PRO A 174 -18.68 -10.27 -10.39
N TRP A 175 -18.78 -11.47 -10.96
CA TRP A 175 -18.42 -11.75 -12.34
C TRP A 175 -19.40 -11.06 -13.31
N PRO A 176 -18.91 -10.38 -14.37
CA PRO A 176 -19.74 -9.62 -15.30
C PRO A 176 -20.57 -10.47 -16.28
#